data_AF-A0A0P7T7N1-F1
#
_entry.id   AF-A0A0P7T7N1-F1
#
_cell.length_a   1.000
_cell.length_b   1.000
_cell.length_c   1.000
_cell.angle_alpha   90.00
_cell.angle_beta   90.00
_cell.angle_gamma   90.00
#
_symmetry.space_group_name_H-M   'P 1'
#
loop_
_entity.id
_entity.type
_entity.pdbx_description
1 polymer ?
#
loop_
_entity_poly.entity_id
_entity_poly.type
_entity_poly.pdbx_seq_one_letter_code
_entity_poly.pdbx_strand_id
1 'polypeptide(L)'
;MYIMMVSMAMSVVGAAGALYCVVVSALGLRDGPLCDTGTGDFVYPFLNQSQGESYLSNQTLWTACVRPANVVLWNITLFSILLALGCVEALLCLVQVINGLLGCLCGTCIGKRQVGCRNNL
;
A
#
# COMPACT_ATOMS: atom_id res chain seq x y z
N MET A 1 -22.16 -15.36 -13.55
CA MET A 1 -20.79 -15.95 -13.59
C MET A 1 -19.74 -14.94 -14.05
N TYR A 2 -19.92 -14.27 -15.19
CA TYR A 2 -18.96 -13.27 -15.72
C TYR A 2 -18.51 -12.21 -14.71
N ILE A 3 -19.44 -11.57 -13.99
CA ILE A 3 -19.14 -10.50 -13.02
C ILE A 3 -18.23 -10.98 -11.88
N MET A 4 -18.41 -12.21 -11.38
CA MET A 4 -17.58 -12.77 -10.30
C MET A 4 -16.15 -13.08 -10.76
N MET A 5 -15.97 -13.46 -12.03
CA MET A 5 -14.65 -13.74 -12.60
C MET A 5 -13.88 -12.45 -12.88
N VAL A 6 -14.57 -11.41 -13.35
CA VAL A 6 -14.01 -10.07 -13.54
C VAL A 6 -13.56 -9.47 -12.20
N SER A 7 -14.35 -9.61 -11.11
CA SER A 7 -13.93 -9.12 -9.79
C SER A 7 -12.67 -9.80 -9.25
N MET A 8 -12.48 -11.10 -9.51
CA MET A 8 -11.26 -11.81 -9.11
C MET A 8 -10.04 -11.33 -9.90
N ALA A 9 -10.20 -11.16 -11.23
CA ALA A 9 -9.14 -10.64 -12.08
C ALA A 9 -8.73 -9.22 -11.66
N MET A 10 -9.69 -8.34 -11.39
CA MET A 10 -9.42 -6.97 -10.93
C MET A 10 -8.78 -6.95 -9.53
N SER A 11 -9.13 -7.88 -8.64
CA SER A 11 -8.49 -8.00 -7.33
C SER A 11 -7.01 -8.42 -7.43
N VAL A 12 -6.64 -9.29 -8.37
CA VAL A 12 -5.23 -9.64 -8.61
C VAL A 12 -4.44 -8.44 -9.12
N VAL A 13 -5.01 -7.69 -10.08
CA VAL A 13 -4.38 -6.48 -10.62
C VAL A 13 -4.25 -5.40 -9.54
N GLY A 14 -5.29 -5.19 -8.73
CA GLY A 14 -5.26 -4.30 -7.57
C GLY A 14 -4.19 -4.71 -6.57
N ALA A 15 -4.15 -6.00 -6.18
CA ALA A 15 -3.12 -6.50 -5.27
C ALA A 15 -1.68 -6.27 -5.77
N ALA A 16 -1.44 -6.42 -7.08
CA ALA A 16 -0.14 -6.13 -7.68
C ALA A 16 0.19 -4.62 -7.63
N GLY A 17 -0.78 -3.76 -7.93
CA GLY A 17 -0.64 -2.30 -7.82
C GLY A 17 -0.41 -1.84 -6.38
N ALA A 18 -1.18 -2.36 -5.43
CA ALA A 18 -1.04 -2.11 -4.00
C ALA A 18 0.34 -2.53 -3.49
N LEU A 19 0.83 -3.72 -3.86
CA LEU A 19 2.16 -4.18 -3.48
C LEU A 19 3.25 -3.24 -4.01
N TYR A 20 3.16 -2.86 -5.29
CA TYR A 20 4.10 -1.91 -5.89
C TYR A 20 4.07 -0.56 -5.16
N CYS A 21 2.88 -0.03 -4.89
CA CYS A 21 2.69 1.23 -4.17
C CYS A 21 3.30 1.18 -2.76
N VAL A 22 3.06 0.09 -2.01
CA VAL A 22 3.61 -0.13 -0.67
C VAL A 22 5.14 -0.15 -0.70
N VAL A 23 5.75 -0.89 -1.64
CA VAL A 23 7.21 -0.97 -1.76
C VAL A 23 7.82 0.39 -2.08
N VAL A 24 7.32 1.08 -3.11
CA VAL A 24 7.85 2.39 -3.51
C VAL A 24 7.64 3.42 -2.41
N SER A 25 6.49 3.43 -1.74
CA SER A 25 6.21 4.35 -0.64
C SER A 25 7.11 4.08 0.58
N ALA A 26 7.36 2.81 0.90
CA ALA A 26 8.29 2.45 1.96
C ALA A 26 9.71 2.89 1.63
N LEU A 27 10.20 2.66 0.40
CA LEU A 27 11.52 3.10 -0.03
C LEU A 27 11.65 4.63 0.00
N GLY A 28 10.68 5.37 -0.54
CA GLY A 28 10.66 6.84 -0.50
C GLY A 28 10.62 7.44 0.92
N LEU A 29 10.05 6.69 1.86
CA LEU A 29 10.03 7.04 3.28
C LEU A 29 11.30 6.61 4.04
N ARG A 30 12.16 5.78 3.45
CA ARG A 30 13.47 5.42 4.02
C ARG A 30 14.58 6.30 3.46
N ASP A 31 14.56 6.54 2.16
CA ASP A 31 15.60 7.33 1.49
C ASP A 31 15.50 8.83 1.83
N GLY A 32 14.28 9.30 2.14
CA GLY A 32 13.99 10.69 2.48
C GLY A 32 14.04 11.63 1.26
N PRO A 33 13.65 12.90 1.43
CA PRO A 33 13.68 13.87 0.35
C PRO A 33 15.08 14.43 0.11
N LEU A 34 15.32 14.84 -1.14
CA LEU A 34 16.47 15.65 -1.51
C LEU A 34 16.27 17.08 -0.99
N CYS A 35 17.24 17.62 -0.25
CA CYS A 35 17.17 19.00 0.22
C CYS A 35 18.56 19.65 0.35
N ASP A 36 18.57 20.97 0.43
CA ASP A 36 19.77 21.77 0.69
C ASP A 36 19.87 22.07 2.20
N THR A 37 20.99 21.66 2.79
CA THR A 37 21.34 21.84 4.21
C THR A 37 21.90 23.24 4.50
N GLY A 38 21.89 24.15 3.52
CA GLY A 38 22.42 25.50 3.63
C GLY A 38 23.84 25.65 3.07
N THR A 39 24.39 24.60 2.45
CA THR A 39 25.68 24.62 1.75
C THR A 39 25.54 24.93 0.27
N GLY A 40 24.30 24.94 -0.26
CA GLY A 40 24.02 25.12 -1.69
C GLY A 40 24.04 23.81 -2.49
N ASP A 41 24.33 22.69 -1.83
CA ASP A 41 24.34 21.34 -2.42
C ASP A 41 23.07 20.58 -2.04
N PHE A 42 22.45 19.96 -3.04
CA PHE A 42 21.30 19.08 -2.82
C PHE A 42 21.79 17.68 -2.43
N VAL A 43 21.54 17.30 -1.18
CA VAL A 43 21.95 16.01 -0.62
C VAL A 43 20.74 15.29 -0.03
N TYR A 44 20.92 13.99 0.23
CA TYR A 44 19.99 13.21 1.04
C TYR A 44 20.57 13.08 2.45
N PRO A 45 20.29 14.04 3.36
CA PRO A 45 20.89 14.02 4.70
C PRO A 45 20.45 12.80 5.53
N PHE A 46 19.33 12.17 5.17
CA PHE A 46 18.75 11.04 5.88
C PHE A 46 19.20 9.66 5.35
N LEU A 47 19.82 9.59 4.17
CA LEU A 47 20.22 8.32 3.52
C LEU A 47 21.30 7.57 4.32
N ASN A 48 22.19 8.33 5.00
CA ASN A 48 23.33 7.79 5.75
C ASN A 48 23.16 7.85 7.27
N GLN A 49 22.03 8.34 7.77
CA GLN A 49 21.76 8.42 9.20
C GLN A 49 21.30 7.04 9.72
N SER A 50 22.23 6.09 9.79
CA SER A 50 21.97 4.69 10.15
C SER A 50 21.66 4.48 11.65
N GLN A 51 21.57 5.52 12.48
CA GLN A 51 21.54 5.37 13.94
C GLN A 51 20.61 6.37 14.63
N GLY A 52 19.50 5.86 15.17
CA GLY A 52 18.92 6.33 16.43
C GLY A 52 17.63 7.13 16.34
N GLU A 53 17.52 8.08 15.41
CA GLU A 53 16.38 9.01 15.40
C GLU A 53 15.65 9.01 14.05
N SER A 54 14.47 8.39 14.02
CA SER A 54 13.60 8.44 12.85
C SER A 54 13.19 9.89 12.59
N TYR A 55 13.71 10.50 11.52
CA TYR A 55 13.33 11.84 11.06
C TYR A 55 11.81 11.96 10.81
N LEU A 56 11.12 10.84 10.68
CA LEU A 56 9.66 10.72 10.64
C LEU A 56 8.96 11.26 11.90
N SER A 57 9.59 11.08 13.07
CA SER A 57 9.02 11.43 14.38
C SER A 57 9.69 12.67 14.98
N ASN A 58 10.97 12.89 14.68
CA ASN A 58 11.73 14.03 15.20
C ASN A 58 11.61 15.24 14.28
N GLN A 59 10.73 16.18 14.63
CA GLN A 59 10.56 17.45 13.92
C GLN A 59 11.81 18.33 14.00
N THR A 60 12.67 18.15 15.00
CA THR A 60 13.97 18.82 15.13
C THR A 60 14.87 18.52 13.93
N LEU A 61 14.82 17.31 13.37
CA LEU A 61 15.59 16.93 12.18
C LEU A 61 15.12 17.64 10.90
N TRP A 62 13.90 18.18 10.86
CA TRP A 62 13.38 18.86 9.66
C TRP A 62 14.05 20.21 9.44
N THR A 63 14.62 20.79 10.49
CA THR A 63 15.40 22.04 10.41
C THR A 63 16.74 21.86 9.69
N ALA A 64 17.18 20.62 9.49
CA ALA A 64 18.36 20.32 8.67
C ALA A 64 18.14 20.69 7.20
N CYS A 65 16.91 20.64 6.69
CA CYS A 65 16.59 21.08 5.33
C CYS A 65 16.18 22.55 5.35
N VAL A 66 17.07 23.44 4.88
CA VAL A 66 16.80 24.89 4.80
C VAL A 66 15.97 25.22 3.58
N ARG A 67 16.24 24.53 2.45
CA ARG A 67 15.52 24.73 1.20
C ARG A 67 15.23 23.39 0.51
N PRO A 68 14.03 23.22 -0.09
CA PRO A 68 12.82 24.05 0.06
C PRO A 68 12.11 23.86 1.42
N ALA A 69 11.43 24.89 1.91
CA ALA A 69 10.73 24.85 3.20
C ALA A 69 9.64 23.77 3.22
N ASN A 70 9.55 23.01 4.32
CA ASN A 70 8.54 21.97 4.56
C ASN A 70 8.57 20.77 3.59
N VAL A 71 9.64 20.59 2.81
CA VAL A 71 9.78 19.44 1.89
C VAL A 71 9.73 18.10 2.61
N VAL A 72 10.30 18.03 3.82
CA VAL A 72 10.33 16.84 4.66
C VAL A 72 8.93 16.42 5.08
N LEU A 73 8.14 17.38 5.57
CA LEU A 73 6.75 17.13 5.96
C LEU A 73 5.93 16.62 4.77
N TRP A 74 6.05 17.25 3.61
CA TRP A 74 5.28 16.87 2.43
C TRP A 74 5.63 15.46 1.94
N ASN A 75 6.93 15.11 1.90
CA ASN A 75 7.41 13.78 1.54
C ASN A 75 6.84 12.71 2.49
N ILE A 76 6.92 12.97 3.80
CA ILE A 76 6.39 12.05 4.83
C ILE A 76 4.88 11.87 4.68
N THR A 77 4.13 12.97 4.57
CA THR A 77 2.67 12.93 4.45
C THR A 77 2.23 12.17 3.21
N LEU A 78 2.80 12.46 2.04
CA LEU A 78 2.42 11.77 0.81
C LEU A 78 2.69 10.28 0.85
N PHE A 79 3.92 9.89 1.17
CA PHE A 79 4.28 8.47 1.19
C PHE A 79 3.55 7.71 2.30
N SER A 80 3.24 8.36 3.43
CA SER A 80 2.42 7.76 4.49
C SER A 80 0.98 7.50 4.02
N ILE A 81 0.35 8.46 3.33
CA ILE A 81 -1.00 8.27 2.78
C ILE A 81 -1.01 7.16 1.72
N LEU A 82 -0.03 7.15 0.81
CA LEU A 82 0.10 6.11 -0.21
C LEU A 82 0.30 4.72 0.41
N LEU A 83 1.15 4.61 1.42
CA LEU A 83 1.37 3.37 2.17
C LEU A 83 0.09 2.90 2.86
N ALA A 84 -0.65 3.81 3.52
CA ALA A 84 -1.91 3.50 4.18
C ALA A 84 -2.97 3.01 3.17
N LEU A 85 -3.14 3.71 2.05
CA LEU A 85 -4.07 3.33 1.00
C LEU A 85 -3.69 1.97 0.38
N GLY A 86 -2.42 1.73 0.09
CA GLY A 86 -1.94 0.45 -0.43
C GLY A 86 -2.18 -0.70 0.54
N CYS A 87 -1.95 -0.49 1.85
CA CYS A 87 -2.28 -1.48 2.87
C CYS A 87 -3.78 -1.79 2.94
N VAL A 88 -4.63 -0.75 2.89
CA VAL A 88 -6.10 -0.92 2.88
C VAL A 88 -6.54 -1.68 1.63
N GLU A 89 -6.01 -1.36 0.46
CA GLU A 89 -6.33 -2.07 -0.79
C GLU A 89 -5.91 -3.54 -0.74
N ALA A 90 -4.72 -3.84 -0.21
CA ALA A 90 -4.26 -5.21 -0.03
C ALA A 90 -5.17 -6.02 0.91
N LEU A 91 -5.61 -5.41 2.02
CA LEU A 91 -6.59 -6.00 2.93
C LEU A 91 -7.92 -6.29 2.24
N LEU A 92 -8.45 -5.34 1.47
CA LEU A 92 -9.69 -5.51 0.72
C LEU A 92 -9.57 -6.63 -0.32
N CYS A 93 -8.48 -6.69 -1.08
CA CYS A 93 -8.22 -7.76 -2.05
C CYS A 93 -8.17 -9.13 -1.38
N LEU A 94 -7.49 -9.24 -0.23
CA LEU A 94 -7.40 -10.50 0.53
C LEU A 94 -8.78 -10.98 1.01
N VAL A 95 -9.62 -10.07 1.51
CA VAL A 95 -11.01 -10.38 1.88
C VAL A 95 -11.82 -10.86 0.67
N GLN A 96 -11.63 -10.23 -0.49
CA GLN A 96 -12.35 -10.57 -1.72
C GLN A 96 -11.96 -11.97 -2.22
N VAL A 97 -10.68 -12.32 -2.15
CA VAL A 97 -10.17 -13.66 -2.49
C VAL A 97 -10.72 -14.72 -1.53
N ILE A 98 -10.73 -14.46 -0.21
CA ILE A 98 -11.28 -15.39 0.78
C ILE A 98 -12.78 -15.62 0.54
N ASN A 99 -13.55 -14.55 0.33
CA ASN A 99 -14.99 -14.63 0.06
C ASN A 99 -15.27 -15.38 -1.26
N GLY A 100 -14.44 -15.16 -2.29
CA GLY A 100 -14.48 -15.92 -3.53
C GLY A 100 -14.23 -17.41 -3.33
N LEU A 101 -13.19 -17.74 -2.57
CA LEU A 101 -12.78 -19.11 -2.31
C LEU A 101 -13.83 -19.86 -1.47
N LEU A 102 -14.40 -19.22 -0.45
CA LEU A 102 -15.50 -19.78 0.35
C LEU A 102 -16.77 -19.97 -0.50
N GLY A 103 -17.08 -19.05 -1.41
CA GLY A 103 -18.20 -19.20 -2.36
C GLY A 103 -18.01 -20.40 -3.29
N CYS A 104 -16.80 -20.59 -3.83
CA CYS A 104 -16.48 -21.72 -4.70
C CYS A 104 -16.45 -23.07 -3.94
N LEU A 105 -15.87 -23.12 -2.75
CA LEU A 105 -15.78 -24.34 -1.93
C LEU A 105 -17.14 -24.74 -1.34
N CYS A 106 -17.90 -23.78 -0.78
CA CYS A 106 -19.24 -24.05 -0.25
C CYS A 106 -20.23 -24.41 -1.37
N GLY A 107 -20.09 -23.82 -2.56
CA GLY A 107 -20.83 -24.22 -3.76
C GLY A 107 -20.49 -25.64 -4.26
N THR A 108 -19.25 -26.09 -4.10
CA THR A 108 -18.81 -27.44 -4.49
C THR A 108 -19.26 -28.51 -3.49
N CYS A 109 -19.32 -28.20 -2.20
CA CYS A 109 -19.84 -29.11 -1.16
C CYS A 109 -21.36 -29.30 -1.25
N ILE A 110 -22.11 -28.27 -1.63
CA ILE A 110 -23.55 -28.38 -1.89
C ILE A 110 -23.80 -28.92 -3.32
N GLY A 111 -22.82 -28.87 -4.22
CA GLY A 111 -22.86 -29.41 -5.58
C GLY A 111 -23.15 -30.92 -5.70
N LYS A 112 -22.82 -31.73 -4.68
CA LYS A 112 -23.28 -33.14 -4.62
C LYS A 112 -24.73 -33.30 -4.15
N ARG A 113 -25.42 -32.21 -3.77
CA ARG A 113 -26.87 -32.14 -3.48
C ARG A 113 -27.62 -31.09 -4.33
N GLN A 114 -27.00 -30.45 -5.33
CA GLN A 114 -27.62 -29.38 -6.13
C GLN A 114 -28.06 -29.81 -7.54
N VAL A 115 -28.22 -31.11 -7.78
CA VAL A 115 -29.12 -31.60 -8.84
C VAL A 115 -30.60 -31.57 -8.38
N GLY A 116 -30.87 -31.23 -7.11
CA GLY A 116 -32.20 -31.34 -6.50
C GLY A 116 -32.81 -30.05 -5.92
N CYS A 117 -32.16 -28.88 -6.02
CA CYS A 117 -32.77 -27.61 -5.55
C CYS A 117 -32.36 -26.41 -6.42
N ARG A 118 -32.44 -26.60 -7.74
CA ARG A 118 -32.83 -25.57 -8.70
C ARG A 118 -34.20 -25.92 -9.30
N ASN A 119 -35.06 -26.52 -8.47
CA ASN A 119 -36.50 -26.68 -8.72
C ASN A 119 -37.22 -25.97 -7.59
N ASN A 120 -37.44 -24.67 -7.75
CA ASN A 120 -38.55 -23.88 -7.21
C ASN A 120 -38.47 -22.46 -7.83
N LEU A 121 -38.26 -22.42 -9.15
CA LEU A 121 -39.25 -21.81 -10.03
C LEU A 121 -40.06 -22.97 -10.61
#